data_AF-A0A6J7GT78-F1
#
_entry.id   AF-A0A6J7GT78-F1
#
_cell.length_a   1.000
_cell.length_b   1.000
_cell.length_c   1.000
_cell.angle_alpha   90.00
_cell.angle_beta   90.00
_cell.angle_gamma   90.00
#
_symmetry.space_group_name_H-M   'P 1'
#
loop_
_entity.id
_entity.type
_entity.pdbx_description
1 polymer ?
#
loop_
_entity_poly.entity_id
_entity_poly.type
_entity_poly.pdbx_seq_one_letter_code
_entity_poly.pdbx_strand_id
1 'polypeptide(L)'
;MVRGLRTGGHRHIRISDADRELAGARLRSSLDDGRISLLEYEERLESVYAAIYATDLRRPLAELPGADDLIRAVGESSGPEPTVLRVGAAGLQRTGRWVVPARLHLQGGMGSVVLDFCKADIRQPITEIDLKLGTGSVTLRLPDGATADVDGVVANVGAVTSRVASQRRESAPHFVVSGRTRIGSVHVQRRRKIAGMWI
;
A
#
# COMPACT_ATOMS: atom_id res chain seq x y z
N MET A 1 17.40 13.31 -35.79
CA MET A 1 16.12 13.36 -35.05
C MET A 1 16.31 12.64 -33.72
N VAL A 2 16.19 13.37 -32.62
CA VAL A 2 16.43 12.90 -31.24
C VAL A 2 15.12 12.45 -30.62
N ARG A 3 15.06 11.25 -30.03
CA ARG A 3 14.12 10.98 -28.93
C ARG A 3 14.59 9.82 -28.06
N GLY A 4 15.55 10.11 -27.19
CA GLY A 4 15.74 9.34 -25.97
C GLY A 4 14.61 9.69 -25.00
N LEU A 5 13.76 8.73 -24.67
CA LEU A 5 12.87 8.83 -23.51
C LEU A 5 13.44 7.93 -22.42
N ARG A 6 14.02 8.64 -21.45
CA ARG A 6 14.64 8.21 -20.21
C ARG A 6 13.71 7.22 -19.49
N THR A 7 14.23 6.02 -19.24
CA THR A 7 13.69 5.04 -18.31
C THR A 7 13.32 5.75 -17.01
N GLY A 8 12.07 5.62 -16.57
CA GLY A 8 11.60 6.24 -15.33
C GLY A 8 12.43 5.72 -14.17
N GLY A 9 13.35 6.56 -13.67
CA GLY A 9 14.10 6.26 -12.46
C GLY A 9 13.11 6.14 -11.32
N HIS A 10 12.92 4.90 -10.84
CA HIS A 10 12.48 4.69 -9.46
C HIS A 10 13.45 5.51 -8.62
N ARG A 11 12.96 6.57 -7.96
CA ARG A 11 13.77 7.27 -6.97
C ARG A 11 14.26 6.21 -6.01
N HIS A 12 15.57 5.94 -6.06
CA HIS A 12 16.25 4.92 -5.28
C HIS A 12 16.26 5.39 -3.81
N ILE A 13 15.14 5.17 -3.14
CA ILE A 13 14.99 5.45 -1.72
C ILE A 13 15.59 4.25 -0.97
N ARG A 14 16.27 4.57 0.13
CA ARG A 14 17.01 3.58 0.91
C ARG A 14 16.05 2.71 1.72
N ILE A 15 16.34 1.41 1.78
CA ILE A 15 15.58 0.47 2.62
C ILE A 15 15.91 0.69 4.10
N SER A 16 14.92 0.49 4.95
CA SER A 16 15.04 0.61 6.40
C SER A 16 15.75 -0.61 7.02
N ASP A 17 16.14 -0.50 8.30
CA ASP A 17 16.63 -1.67 9.05
C ASP A 17 15.56 -2.76 9.16
N ALA A 18 14.28 -2.38 9.31
CA ALA A 18 13.17 -3.33 9.37
C ALA A 18 13.03 -4.13 8.06
N ASP A 19 13.28 -3.50 6.91
CA ASP A 19 13.27 -4.19 5.62
C ASP A 19 14.42 -5.20 5.51
N ARG A 20 15.62 -4.86 6.02
CA ARG A 20 16.76 -5.78 6.10
C ARG A 20 16.44 -6.97 7.03
N GLU A 21 15.84 -6.72 8.19
CA GLU A 21 15.44 -7.77 9.12
C GLU A 21 14.39 -8.72 8.52
N LEU A 22 13.40 -8.20 7.76
CA LEU A 22 12.42 -9.03 7.06
C LEU A 22 13.09 -9.95 6.02
N ALA A 23 14.04 -9.42 5.25
CA ALA A 23 14.81 -10.21 4.30
C ALA A 23 15.68 -11.27 5.02
N GLY A 24 16.32 -10.92 6.14
CA GLY A 24 17.08 -11.86 6.97
C GLY A 24 16.21 -12.98 7.55
N ALA A 25 15.00 -12.66 8.02
CA ALA A 25 14.03 -13.65 8.49
C ALA A 25 13.61 -14.63 7.37
N ARG A 26 13.53 -14.16 6.12
CA ARG A 26 13.24 -15.02 4.96
C ARG A 26 14.37 -16.00 4.68
N LEU A 27 15.63 -15.55 4.75
CA LEU A 27 16.80 -16.41 4.64
C LEU A 27 16.79 -17.46 5.74
N ARG A 28 16.56 -17.07 7.00
CA ARG A 28 16.51 -17.99 8.15
C ARG A 28 15.43 -19.06 7.97
N SER A 29 14.21 -18.68 7.57
CA SER A 29 13.15 -19.65 7.26
C SER A 29 13.54 -20.63 6.16
N SER A 30 14.33 -20.21 5.16
CA SER A 30 14.77 -21.10 4.08
C SER A 30 15.88 -22.05 4.53
N LEU A 31 16.73 -21.62 5.48
CA LEU A 31 17.71 -22.47 6.14
C LEU A 31 17.01 -23.52 7.01
N ASP A 32 16.01 -23.11 7.80
CA ASP A 32 15.22 -24.00 8.66
C ASP A 32 14.47 -25.05 7.83
N ASP A 33 13.98 -24.67 6.64
CA ASP A 33 13.35 -25.57 5.66
C ASP A 33 14.37 -26.46 4.90
N GLY A 34 15.68 -26.28 5.12
CA GLY A 34 16.75 -27.02 4.45
C GLY A 34 16.93 -26.69 2.97
N ARG A 35 16.42 -25.54 2.50
CA ARG A 35 16.48 -25.11 1.09
C ARG A 35 17.81 -24.44 0.72
N ILE A 36 18.49 -23.87 1.71
CA ILE A 36 19.83 -23.30 1.58
C ILE A 36 20.71 -23.88 2.68
N SER A 37 22.01 -24.01 2.40
CA SER A 37 22.98 -24.42 3.41
C SER A 37 23.30 -23.30 4.40
N LEU A 38 23.95 -23.64 5.53
CA LEU A 38 24.41 -22.65 6.50
C LEU A 38 25.41 -21.65 5.89
N LEU A 39 26.32 -22.13 5.04
CA LEU A 39 27.30 -21.29 4.35
C LEU A 39 26.61 -20.29 3.40
N GLU A 40 25.65 -20.76 2.60
CA GLU A 40 24.86 -19.87 1.74
C GLU A 40 24.03 -18.87 2.54
N TYR A 41 23.48 -19.28 3.68
CA TYR A 41 22.76 -18.38 4.57
C TYR A 41 23.66 -17.23 5.04
N GLU A 42 24.88 -17.52 5.51
CA GLU A 42 25.83 -16.51 5.99
C GLU A 42 26.23 -15.52 4.89
N GLU A 43 26.60 -16.02 3.70
CA GLU A 43 26.97 -15.18 2.54
C GLU A 43 25.82 -14.28 2.06
N ARG A 44 24.60 -14.85 1.99
CA ARG A 44 23.41 -14.09 1.58
C ARG A 44 23.00 -13.10 2.65
N LEU A 45 23.19 -13.42 3.93
CA LEU A 45 22.85 -12.55 5.05
C LEU A 45 23.73 -11.29 5.07
N GLU A 46 25.04 -11.44 4.83
CA GLU A 46 25.94 -10.29 4.68
C GLU A 46 25.49 -9.36 3.55
N SER A 47 25.13 -9.94 2.41
CA SER A 47 24.61 -9.19 1.26
C SER A 47 23.29 -8.46 1.57
N VAL A 48 22.40 -9.07 2.37
CA VAL A 48 21.15 -8.43 2.83
C VAL A 48 21.45 -7.23 3.73
N TYR A 49 22.37 -7.37 4.68
CA TYR A 49 22.69 -6.26 5.59
C TYR A 49 23.48 -5.13 4.91
N ALA A 50 24.19 -5.43 3.83
CA ALA A 50 24.85 -4.43 2.98
C ALA A 50 23.89 -3.72 2.00
N ALA A 51 22.66 -4.21 1.83
CA ALA A 51 21.71 -3.69 0.84
C ALA A 51 21.27 -2.25 1.18
N ILE A 52 21.34 -1.38 0.18
CA ILE A 52 20.93 0.03 0.29
C ILE A 52 19.54 0.23 -0.29
N TYR A 53 19.21 -0.49 -1.37
CA TYR A 53 17.95 -0.36 -2.11
C TYR A 53 17.19 -1.68 -2.19
N ALA A 54 15.88 -1.62 -2.41
CA ALA A 54 15.03 -2.80 -2.51
C ALA A 54 15.49 -3.75 -3.64
N THR A 55 16.00 -3.19 -4.73
CA THR A 55 16.56 -3.95 -5.86
C THR A 55 17.80 -4.77 -5.49
N ASP A 56 18.54 -4.34 -4.48
CA ASP A 56 19.78 -5.01 -4.03
C ASP A 56 19.46 -6.34 -3.35
N LEU A 57 18.25 -6.49 -2.79
CA LEU A 57 17.76 -7.74 -2.18
C LEU A 57 17.45 -8.85 -3.19
N ARG A 58 17.36 -8.52 -4.50
CA ARG A 58 17.00 -9.49 -5.54
C ARG A 58 17.99 -10.62 -5.71
N ARG A 59 19.28 -10.32 -5.56
CA ARG A 59 20.37 -11.31 -5.63
C ARG A 59 20.38 -12.25 -4.42
N PRO A 60 20.48 -11.77 -3.17
CA PRO A 60 20.56 -12.67 -2.01
C PRO A 60 19.29 -13.51 -1.80
N LEU A 61 18.11 -13.01 -2.18
CA LEU A 61 16.84 -13.75 -2.06
C LEU A 61 16.49 -14.58 -3.30
N ALA A 62 17.36 -14.65 -4.30
CA ALA A 62 17.08 -15.41 -5.51
C ALA A 62 16.77 -16.87 -5.19
N GLU A 63 15.81 -17.44 -5.93
CA GLU A 63 15.39 -18.85 -5.86
C GLU A 63 14.68 -19.24 -4.56
N LEU A 64 14.41 -18.28 -3.67
CA LEU A 64 13.63 -18.51 -2.46
C LEU A 64 12.13 -18.26 -2.72
N PRO A 65 11.24 -19.06 -2.12
CA PRO A 65 9.80 -18.84 -2.29
C PRO A 65 9.41 -17.44 -1.76
N GLY A 66 8.46 -16.74 -2.40
CA GLY A 66 7.98 -15.44 -1.91
C GLY A 66 9.03 -14.30 -1.91
N ALA A 67 10.20 -14.49 -2.52
CA ALA A 67 11.22 -13.46 -2.63
C ALA A 67 10.73 -12.24 -3.42
N ASP A 68 10.06 -12.45 -4.55
CA ASP A 68 9.54 -11.37 -5.39
C ASP A 68 8.47 -10.53 -4.66
N ASP A 69 7.60 -11.17 -3.88
CA ASP A 69 6.61 -10.48 -3.06
C ASP A 69 7.26 -9.65 -1.95
N LEU A 70 8.30 -10.18 -1.30
CA LEU A 70 9.06 -9.45 -0.29
C LEU A 70 9.78 -8.24 -0.91
N ILE A 71 10.47 -8.41 -2.02
CA ILE A 71 11.21 -7.33 -2.70
C ILE A 71 10.25 -6.23 -3.15
N ARG A 72 9.09 -6.61 -3.68
CA ARG A 72 8.03 -5.68 -4.04
C ARG A 72 7.54 -4.92 -2.81
N ALA A 73 7.22 -5.61 -1.72
CA ALA A 73 6.78 -5.00 -0.47
C ALA A 73 7.84 -4.04 0.13
N VAL A 74 9.12 -4.38 0.08
CA VAL A 74 10.22 -3.52 0.56
C VAL A 74 10.38 -2.28 -0.33
N GLY A 75 10.26 -2.42 -1.65
CA GLY A 75 10.20 -1.29 -2.58
C GLY A 75 8.97 -0.41 -2.35
N GLU A 76 7.84 -1.03 -2.01
CA GLU A 76 6.60 -0.40 -1.55
C GLU A 76 6.68 0.14 -0.12
N SER A 77 7.70 -0.14 0.68
CA SER A 77 7.94 0.57 1.95
C SER A 77 8.85 1.77 1.73
N SER A 78 9.84 1.61 0.86
CA SER A 78 10.85 2.62 0.50
C SER A 78 10.35 3.61 -0.56
N GLY A 79 9.09 4.02 -0.57
CA GLY A 79 8.57 5.02 -1.51
C GLY A 79 8.53 6.42 -0.89
N PRO A 80 8.04 7.44 -1.62
CA PRO A 80 7.87 8.78 -1.05
C PRO A 80 7.07 8.70 0.25
N GLU A 81 7.48 9.48 1.26
CA GLU A 81 6.89 9.43 2.59
C GLU A 81 5.36 9.50 2.52
N PRO A 82 4.66 8.63 3.28
CA PRO A 82 3.21 8.58 3.26
C PRO A 82 2.66 9.91 3.77
N THR A 83 1.68 10.45 3.06
CA THR A 83 0.96 11.62 3.56
C THR A 83 0.03 11.17 4.69
N VAL A 84 0.37 11.56 5.91
CA VAL A 84 -0.41 11.23 7.10
C VAL A 84 -1.60 12.19 7.23
N LEU A 85 -2.81 11.65 7.20
CA LEU A 85 -4.01 12.39 7.53
C LEU A 85 -4.49 11.98 8.92
N ARG A 86 -4.45 12.94 9.85
CA ARG A 86 -4.91 12.75 11.22
C ARG A 86 -6.41 12.96 11.31
N VAL A 87 -7.12 11.95 11.81
CA VAL A 87 -8.57 11.96 12.00
C VAL A 87 -8.86 12.33 13.45
N GLY A 88 -9.40 13.53 13.65
CA GLY A 88 -9.93 13.98 14.93
C GLY A 88 -11.37 13.51 15.16
N ALA A 89 -11.89 13.76 16.36
CA ALA A 89 -13.25 13.38 16.75
C ALA A 89 -14.35 13.95 15.83
N ALA A 90 -14.10 15.11 15.21
CA ALA A 90 -15.00 15.73 14.23
C ALA A 90 -15.05 14.99 12.88
N GLY A 91 -14.19 13.97 12.67
CA GLY A 91 -14.02 13.29 11.40
C GLY A 91 -13.12 14.06 10.42
N LEU A 92 -12.90 13.45 9.27
CA LEU A 92 -12.09 13.99 8.19
C LEU A 92 -12.81 13.81 6.86
N GLN A 93 -13.15 14.91 6.20
CA GLN A 93 -13.74 14.86 4.87
C GLN A 93 -12.84 15.56 3.86
N ARG A 94 -12.40 14.84 2.82
CA ARG A 94 -11.73 15.43 1.66
C ARG A 94 -12.58 15.22 0.42
N THR A 95 -13.03 16.33 -0.15
CA THR A 95 -13.83 16.36 -1.38
C THR A 95 -13.31 17.45 -2.31
N GLY A 96 -13.55 17.32 -3.61
CA GLY A 96 -13.11 18.30 -4.61
C GLY A 96 -11.77 17.94 -5.26
N ARG A 97 -11.09 18.96 -5.80
CA ARG A 97 -9.80 18.79 -6.48
C ARG A 97 -8.68 18.84 -5.45
N TRP A 98 -8.02 17.72 -5.26
CA TRP A 98 -6.81 17.59 -4.44
C TRP A 98 -5.88 16.58 -5.10
N VAL A 99 -4.58 16.75 -4.90
CA VAL A 99 -3.58 15.82 -5.45
C VAL A 99 -3.48 14.62 -4.52
N VAL A 100 -3.75 13.43 -5.05
CA VAL A 100 -3.71 12.18 -4.29
C VAL A 100 -2.26 11.71 -4.23
N PRO A 101 -1.64 11.62 -3.04
CA PRO A 101 -0.29 11.08 -2.92
C PRO A 101 -0.33 9.57 -3.20
N ALA A 102 0.82 9.01 -3.60
CA ALA A 102 0.92 7.58 -3.87
C ALA A 102 0.60 6.72 -2.63
N ARG A 103 0.86 7.27 -1.43
CA ARG A 103 0.59 6.62 -0.15
C ARG A 103 -0.11 7.55 0.81
N LEU A 104 -1.22 7.08 1.36
CA LEU A 104 -2.02 7.75 2.38
C LEU A 104 -2.00 6.93 3.66
N HIS A 105 -1.72 7.58 4.79
CA HIS A 105 -1.83 6.94 6.10
C HIS A 105 -2.93 7.64 6.90
N LEU A 106 -4.02 6.94 7.18
CA LEU A 106 -5.13 7.46 7.96
C LEU A 106 -4.96 7.05 9.43
N GLN A 107 -4.64 8.03 10.28
CA GLN A 107 -4.41 7.78 11.70
C GLN A 107 -5.40 8.55 12.57
N GLY A 108 -6.08 7.88 13.49
CA GLY A 108 -6.99 8.55 14.40
C GLY A 108 -7.60 7.65 15.46
N GLY A 109 -7.93 8.25 16.61
CA GLY A 109 -8.55 7.52 17.72
C GLY A 109 -10.06 7.34 17.55
N MET A 110 -10.76 8.39 17.15
CA MET A 110 -12.21 8.38 16.94
C MET A 110 -12.61 9.32 15.79
N GLY A 111 -13.57 8.93 14.95
CA GLY A 111 -14.18 9.81 13.96
C GLY A 111 -14.46 9.13 12.61
N SER A 112 -15.27 9.77 11.78
CA SER A 112 -15.59 9.27 10.43
C SER A 112 -14.72 9.92 9.36
N VAL A 113 -14.23 9.12 8.42
CA VAL A 113 -13.42 9.59 7.28
C VAL A 113 -14.20 9.43 5.99
N VAL A 114 -14.29 10.49 5.19
CA VAL A 114 -14.83 10.45 3.83
C VAL A 114 -13.77 10.99 2.87
N LEU A 115 -13.21 10.11 2.05
CA LEU A 115 -12.30 10.50 0.97
C LEU A 115 -13.01 10.33 -0.37
N ASP A 116 -13.19 11.44 -1.08
CA ASP A 116 -13.73 11.46 -2.43
C ASP A 116 -12.59 11.64 -3.46
N PHE A 117 -12.35 10.57 -4.21
CA PHE A 117 -11.35 10.50 -5.27
C PHE A 117 -11.93 10.83 -6.65
N CYS A 118 -13.24 11.11 -6.77
CA CYS A 118 -13.91 11.30 -8.06
C CYS A 118 -13.54 12.60 -8.76
N LYS A 119 -13.13 13.62 -8.00
CA LYS A 119 -12.64 14.90 -8.52
C LYS A 119 -11.16 15.10 -8.22
N ALA A 120 -10.50 14.10 -7.65
CA ALA A 120 -9.11 14.19 -7.21
C ALA A 120 -8.16 13.97 -8.41
N ASP A 121 -6.98 14.58 -8.34
CA ASP A 121 -5.90 14.39 -9.32
C ASP A 121 -5.06 13.18 -8.88
N ILE A 122 -5.26 12.03 -9.56
CA ILE A 122 -4.53 10.79 -9.32
C ILE A 122 -3.51 10.63 -10.45
N ARG A 123 -2.22 10.73 -10.13
CA ARG A 123 -1.14 10.70 -11.12
C ARG A 123 -0.51 9.32 -11.26
N GLN A 124 -0.70 8.49 -10.26
CA GLN A 124 -0.11 7.17 -10.12
C GLN A 124 -1.13 6.08 -10.50
N PRO A 125 -0.66 4.96 -11.09
CA PRO A 125 -1.54 3.84 -11.41
C PRO A 125 -2.02 3.09 -10.15
N ILE A 126 -1.26 3.15 -9.06
CA ILE A 126 -1.53 2.47 -7.79
C ILE A 126 -1.49 3.50 -6.67
N THR A 127 -2.52 3.53 -5.83
CA THR A 127 -2.58 4.34 -4.61
C THR A 127 -2.76 3.43 -3.40
N GLU A 128 -1.81 3.48 -2.47
CA GLU A 128 -1.84 2.71 -1.23
C GLU A 128 -2.51 3.54 -0.12
N ILE A 129 -3.38 2.90 0.66
CA ILE A 129 -4.09 3.52 1.78
C ILE A 129 -3.94 2.62 3.00
N ASP A 130 -3.13 3.05 3.96
CA ASP A 130 -2.96 2.39 5.26
C ASP A 130 -3.92 2.98 6.30
N LEU A 131 -4.64 2.10 6.99
CA LEU A 131 -5.61 2.45 8.01
C LEU A 131 -5.06 2.12 9.41
N LYS A 132 -4.97 3.13 10.28
CA LYS A 132 -4.67 2.96 11.70
C LYS A 132 -5.68 3.71 12.54
N LEU A 133 -6.88 3.12 12.64
CA LEU A 133 -8.04 3.76 13.28
C LEU A 133 -8.50 3.00 14.52
N GLY A 134 -8.83 3.75 15.57
CA GLY A 134 -9.50 3.24 16.76
C GLY A 134 -10.97 2.96 16.48
N THR A 135 -11.81 3.99 16.62
CA THR A 135 -13.26 3.91 16.49
C THR A 135 -13.78 4.80 15.36
N GLY A 136 -14.50 4.27 14.37
CA GLY A 136 -15.13 5.11 13.36
C GLY A 136 -15.33 4.44 12.01
N SER A 137 -15.89 5.17 11.06
CA SER A 137 -16.18 4.65 9.72
C SER A 137 -15.29 5.30 8.67
N VAL A 138 -14.84 4.52 7.68
CA VAL A 138 -14.10 5.02 6.52
C VAL A 138 -14.94 4.79 5.28
N THR A 139 -15.18 5.85 4.51
CA THR A 139 -15.82 5.78 3.21
C THR A 139 -14.88 6.28 2.13
N LEU A 140 -14.46 5.37 1.23
CA LEU A 140 -13.64 5.67 0.07
C LEU A 140 -14.55 5.69 -1.16
N ARG A 141 -14.68 6.87 -1.80
CA ARG A 141 -15.45 7.04 -3.04
C ARG A 141 -14.51 7.08 -4.22
N LEU A 142 -14.52 6.02 -5.03
CA LEU A 142 -13.60 5.87 -6.15
C LEU A 142 -14.20 6.40 -7.46
N PRO A 143 -13.36 6.92 -8.39
CA PRO A 143 -13.82 7.34 -9.71
C PRO A 143 -14.29 6.15 -10.55
N ASP A 144 -14.98 6.45 -11.66
CA ASP A 144 -15.47 5.42 -12.57
C ASP A 144 -14.31 4.63 -13.19
N GLY A 145 -14.48 3.31 -13.30
CA GLY A 145 -13.44 2.40 -13.79
C GLY A 145 -12.37 2.01 -12.75
N ALA A 146 -12.28 2.71 -11.62
CA ALA A 146 -11.34 2.37 -10.56
C ALA A 146 -11.61 1.00 -9.94
N THR A 147 -10.54 0.41 -9.41
CA THR A 147 -10.51 -0.91 -8.78
C THR A 147 -9.90 -0.78 -7.39
N ALA A 148 -10.28 -1.65 -6.45
CA ALA A 148 -9.68 -1.64 -5.13
C ALA A 148 -9.58 -3.02 -4.50
N ASP A 149 -8.37 -3.33 -4.05
CA ASP A 149 -8.07 -4.45 -3.18
C ASP A 149 -8.22 -4.01 -1.71
N VAL A 150 -8.97 -4.79 -0.93
CA VAL A 150 -9.23 -4.55 0.50
C VAL A 150 -8.87 -5.77 1.35
N ASP A 151 -8.19 -6.77 0.77
CA ASP A 151 -7.88 -8.04 1.43
C ASP A 151 -6.92 -7.85 2.61
N GLY A 152 -6.12 -6.78 2.57
CA GLY A 152 -5.21 -6.37 3.66
C GLY A 152 -5.89 -5.63 4.82
N VAL A 153 -7.21 -5.42 4.81
CA VAL A 153 -7.94 -4.69 5.86
C VAL A 153 -8.46 -5.64 6.93
N VAL A 154 -8.11 -5.36 8.19
CA VAL A 154 -8.62 -6.08 9.36
C VAL A 154 -9.52 -5.16 10.18
N ALA A 155 -10.82 -5.46 10.18
CA ALA A 155 -11.78 -4.83 11.08
C ALA A 155 -12.12 -5.80 12.23
N ASN A 156 -11.75 -5.46 13.46
CA ASN A 156 -12.04 -6.33 14.61
C ASN A 156 -13.54 -6.36 14.94
N VAL A 157 -14.19 -5.19 14.95
CA VAL A 157 -15.63 -5.05 15.20
C VAL A 157 -16.23 -4.16 14.12
N GLY A 158 -17.01 -4.74 13.21
CA GLY A 158 -17.71 -4.05 12.12
C GLY A 158 -17.58 -4.78 10.78
N ALA A 159 -17.71 -4.05 9.67
CA ALA A 159 -17.73 -4.66 8.34
C ALA A 159 -16.78 -3.98 7.36
N VAL A 160 -16.09 -4.78 6.54
CA VAL A 160 -15.38 -4.33 5.34
C VAL A 160 -16.25 -4.66 4.14
N THR A 161 -16.62 -3.65 3.35
CA THR A 161 -17.46 -3.82 2.15
C THR A 161 -16.81 -3.14 0.97
N SER A 162 -16.55 -3.89 -0.09
CA SER A 162 -16.12 -3.37 -1.38
C SER A 162 -17.21 -3.59 -2.43
N ARG A 163 -17.59 -2.53 -3.14
CA ARG A 163 -18.50 -2.58 -4.31
C ARG A 163 -17.76 -2.26 -5.62
N VAL A 164 -16.46 -2.48 -5.64
CA VAL A 164 -15.60 -2.30 -6.81
C VAL A 164 -14.86 -3.60 -7.11
N ALA A 165 -14.39 -3.75 -8.36
CA ALA A 165 -13.57 -4.91 -8.70
C ALA A 165 -12.26 -4.89 -7.91
N SER A 166 -11.88 -6.05 -7.37
CA SER A 166 -10.65 -6.25 -6.60
C SER A 166 -9.41 -6.34 -7.50
N GLN A 167 -9.55 -6.87 -8.71
CA GLN A 167 -8.42 -7.05 -9.62
C GLN A 167 -8.01 -5.75 -10.30
N ARG A 168 -6.70 -5.51 -10.36
CA ARG A 168 -6.09 -4.39 -11.07
C ARG A 168 -6.45 -4.42 -12.55
N ARG A 169 -6.75 -3.24 -13.09
CA ARG A 169 -6.85 -3.00 -14.54
C ARG A 169 -5.77 -2.01 -14.94
N GLU A 170 -4.98 -2.34 -15.95
CA GLU A 170 -3.83 -1.52 -16.37
C GLU A 170 -4.23 -0.10 -16.78
N SER A 171 -5.44 0.06 -17.34
CA SER A 171 -5.98 1.34 -17.82
C SER A 171 -6.70 2.17 -16.76
N ALA A 172 -6.76 1.73 -15.50
CA ALA A 172 -7.55 2.40 -14.46
C ALA A 172 -6.78 2.49 -13.14
N PRO A 173 -7.02 3.54 -12.33
CA PRO A 173 -6.41 3.65 -11.02
C PRO A 173 -6.83 2.47 -10.13
N HIS A 174 -5.83 1.88 -9.49
CA HIS A 174 -6.00 0.79 -8.54
C HIS A 174 -5.67 1.26 -7.13
N PHE A 175 -6.53 0.93 -6.17
CA PHE A 175 -6.37 1.29 -4.77
C PHE A 175 -6.07 0.04 -3.96
N VAL A 176 -4.97 0.04 -3.21
CA VAL A 176 -4.65 -1.03 -2.27
C VAL A 176 -4.92 -0.49 -0.88
N VAL A 177 -5.91 -1.07 -0.20
CA VAL A 177 -6.33 -0.66 1.14
C VAL A 177 -5.88 -1.72 2.13
N SER A 178 -5.15 -1.30 3.15
CA SER A 178 -4.61 -2.20 4.17
C SER A 178 -4.70 -1.57 5.56
N GLY A 179 -4.44 -2.37 6.59
CA GLY A 179 -4.32 -1.89 7.96
C GLY A 179 -5.46 -2.36 8.86
N ARG A 180 -5.66 -1.65 9.96
CA ARG A 180 -6.48 -2.11 11.09
C ARG A 180 -7.46 -1.04 11.55
N THR A 181 -8.70 -1.47 11.79
CA THR A 181 -9.72 -0.67 12.48
C THR A 181 -10.25 -1.44 13.68
N ARG A 182 -10.25 -0.84 14.89
CA ARG A 182 -10.68 -1.54 16.10
C ARG A 182 -12.20 -1.69 16.16
N ILE A 183 -12.95 -0.60 16.01
CA ILE A 183 -14.41 -0.59 15.98
C ILE A 183 -14.86 0.32 14.84
N GLY A 184 -15.46 -0.23 13.78
CA GLY A 184 -15.68 0.57 12.59
C GLY A 184 -16.06 -0.19 11.34
N SER A 185 -16.53 0.53 10.34
CA SER A 185 -16.81 -0.06 9.02
C SER A 185 -15.98 0.63 7.94
N VAL A 186 -15.46 -0.16 7.01
CA VAL A 186 -14.73 0.32 5.83
C VAL A 186 -15.59 0.07 4.60
N HIS A 187 -16.00 1.15 3.95
CA HIS A 187 -16.83 1.11 2.76
C HIS A 187 -16.05 1.65 1.56
N VAL A 188 -15.77 0.77 0.61
CA VAL A 188 -15.22 1.14 -0.69
C VAL A 188 -16.32 1.05 -1.74
N GLN A 189 -16.64 2.18 -2.34
CA GLN A 189 -17.75 2.25 -3.29
C GLN A 189 -17.43 3.20 -4.43
N ARG A 190 -18.00 2.91 -5.60
CA ARG A 190 -18.06 3.91 -6.67
C ARG A 190 -18.97 5.04 -6.26
N ARG A 191 -18.74 6.23 -6.81
CA ARG A 191 -19.74 7.29 -6.73
C ARG A 191 -20.98 6.85 -7.48
N ARG A 192 -22.02 6.47 -6.73
CA ARG A 192 -23.35 6.30 -7.32
C ARG A 192 -23.89 7.70 -7.62
N LYS A 193 -24.17 7.98 -8.90
CA LYS A 193 -25.21 8.95 -9.24
C LYS A 193 -26.53 8.30 -8.81
N ILE A 194 -27.01 8.65 -7.63
CA ILE A 194 -28.44 8.50 -7.36
C ILE A 194 -29.08 9.61 -8.17
N ALA A 195 -29.97 9.25 -9.09
CA ALA A 195 -30.71 10.21 -9.89
C ALA A 195 -31.39 11.23 -8.97
N GLY A 196 -30.95 12.49 -9.02
CA GLY A 196 -31.83 13.64 -8.78
C GLY A 196 -32.07 14.17 -7.36
N MET A 197 -31.28 13.90 -6.32
CA MET A 197 -31.46 14.64 -5.06
C MET A 197 -30.17 14.82 -4.24
N TRP A 198 -29.93 16.07 -3.81
CA TRP A 198 -28.90 16.43 -2.83
C TRP A 198 -29.53 16.43 -1.43
N ILE A 199 -29.01 15.60 -0.53
CA ILE A 199 -29.07 15.82 0.92
C ILE A 199 -27.76 15.31 1.53
#